data_AF-A0A226MC45-F1
#
_entry.id   AF-A0A226MC45-F1
#
_cell.length_a   1.000
_cell.length_b   1.000
_cell.length_c   1.000
_cell.angle_alpha   90.00
_cell.angle_beta   90.00
_cell.angle_gamma   90.00
#
_symmetry.space_group_name_H-M   'P 1'
#
loop_
_entity.id
_entity.type
_entity.pdbx_description
1 polymer ?
#
loop_
_entity_poly.entity_id
_entity_poly.type
_entity_poly.pdbx_seq_one_letter_code
_entity_poly.pdbx_strand_id
1 'polypeptide(L)'
;MIQRAKPKVERDVSSVQAAASSRREKSLKGFLIAKLYFGIKEYGLAKRYISSYLSVRERDPRAHRFLGQIYEAQDNTEEAVGCYKQRLLESEGEDGRDQLLDVIRTELRARPDDPDLNIRLVAVYRSSNRLRDAVLHCQEAEKTRAVESSLEWCSVS
;
A
#
# COMPACT_ATOMS: atom_id res chain seq x y z
N MET A 1 -1.78 12.52 -24.99
CA MET A 1 -0.39 12.15 -25.33
C MET A 1 0.02 10.72 -24.93
N ILE A 2 -0.85 9.91 -24.31
CA ILE A 2 -0.50 8.60 -23.71
C ILE A 2 -0.28 7.46 -24.74
N GLN A 3 -0.92 7.52 -25.92
CA GLN A 3 -0.89 6.43 -26.91
C GLN A 3 0.46 6.18 -27.60
N ARG A 4 1.38 7.16 -27.63
CA ARG A 4 2.71 7.00 -28.25
C ARG A 4 3.76 6.36 -27.34
N ALA A 5 3.55 6.39 -26.02
CA ALA A 5 4.56 5.96 -25.05
C ALA A 5 4.54 4.44 -24.81
N LYS A 6 3.34 3.84 -24.81
CA LYS A 6 3.14 2.40 -24.59
C LYS A 6 3.91 1.47 -25.55
N PRO A 7 3.84 1.63 -26.89
CA PRO A 7 4.57 0.76 -27.82
C PRO A 7 6.09 0.90 -27.70
N LYS A 8 6.60 2.08 -27.28
CA LYS A 8 8.02 2.29 -27.01
C LYS A 8 8.47 1.51 -25.77
N VAL A 9 7.70 1.63 -24.67
CA VAL A 9 7.96 0.88 -23.43
C VAL A 9 7.88 -0.63 -23.69
N GLU A 10 6.91 -1.11 -24.45
CA GLU A 10 6.79 -2.53 -24.79
C GLU A 10 8.00 -3.04 -25.56
N ARG A 11 8.49 -2.27 -26.55
CA ARG A 11 9.73 -2.60 -27.28
C ARG A 11 10.93 -2.69 -26.35
N ASP A 12 11.11 -1.70 -25.48
CA ASP A 12 12.21 -1.65 -24.52
C ASP A 12 12.15 -2.84 -23.55
N VAL A 13 10.96 -3.19 -23.07
CA VAL A 13 10.72 -4.35 -22.19
C VAL A 13 11.02 -5.67 -22.91
N SER A 14 10.58 -5.83 -24.16
CA SER A 14 10.89 -7.02 -24.97
C SER A 14 12.40 -7.20 -25.16
N SER A 15 13.14 -6.13 -25.44
CA SER A 15 14.60 -6.18 -25.53
C SER A 15 15.26 -6.56 -24.21
N VAL A 16 14.82 -5.95 -23.09
CA VAL A 16 15.34 -6.23 -21.75
C VAL A 16 15.09 -7.69 -21.33
N GLN A 17 13.94 -8.25 -21.68
CA GLN A 17 13.58 -9.64 -21.41
C GLN A 17 14.28 -10.64 -22.33
N ALA A 18 14.51 -10.29 -23.61
CA ALA A 18 15.26 -11.10 -24.55
C ALA A 18 16.74 -11.22 -24.14
N ALA A 19 17.31 -10.14 -23.59
CA ALA A 19 18.67 -10.11 -23.05
C ALA A 19 18.79 -10.75 -21.65
N ALA A 20 17.78 -11.44 -21.14
CA ALA A 20 17.82 -12.13 -19.86
C ALA A 20 17.88 -13.65 -20.08
N SER A 21 18.95 -14.26 -19.60
CA SER A 21 19.31 -15.66 -19.85
C SER A 21 18.54 -16.63 -18.95
N SER A 22 17.91 -16.15 -17.87
CA SER A 22 17.18 -16.98 -16.91
C SER A 22 15.88 -16.34 -16.42
N ARG A 23 14.95 -17.18 -15.94
CA ARG A 23 13.69 -16.73 -15.30
C ARG A 23 13.97 -15.82 -14.09
N ARG A 24 15.00 -16.12 -13.30
CA ARG A 24 15.42 -15.32 -12.15
C ARG A 24 15.95 -13.94 -12.57
N GLU A 25 16.72 -13.87 -13.64
CA GLU A 25 17.26 -12.61 -14.17
C GLU A 25 16.16 -11.73 -14.78
N LYS A 26 15.16 -12.34 -15.43
CA LYS A 26 13.93 -11.65 -15.85
C LYS A 26 13.19 -11.03 -14.67
N SER A 27 13.06 -11.77 -13.56
CA SER A 27 12.47 -11.26 -12.32
C SER A 27 13.28 -10.12 -11.70
N LEU A 28 14.62 -10.20 -11.68
CA LEU A 28 15.49 -9.12 -11.16
C LEU A 28 15.37 -7.81 -11.96
N LYS A 29 15.09 -7.90 -13.26
CA LYS A 29 14.79 -6.75 -14.12
C LYS A 29 13.38 -6.17 -13.89
N GLY A 30 12.52 -6.87 -13.15
CA GLY A 30 11.13 -6.50 -12.89
C GLY A 30 10.96 -5.12 -12.24
N PHE A 31 11.88 -4.71 -11.35
CA PHE A 31 11.83 -3.39 -10.71
C PHE A 31 11.95 -2.25 -11.73
N LEU A 32 12.90 -2.35 -12.67
CA LEU A 32 13.11 -1.34 -13.70
C LEU A 32 11.91 -1.29 -14.66
N ILE A 33 11.43 -2.45 -15.10
CA ILE A 33 10.27 -2.56 -15.98
C ILE A 33 9.02 -1.96 -15.31
N ALA A 34 8.83 -2.20 -14.01
CA ALA A 34 7.74 -1.63 -13.25
C ALA A 34 7.78 -0.08 -13.25
N LYS A 35 8.95 0.53 -13.13
CA LYS A 35 9.11 1.99 -13.23
C LYS A 35 8.75 2.55 -14.61
N LEU A 36 9.08 1.83 -15.68
CA LEU A 36 8.72 2.24 -17.05
C LEU A 36 7.21 2.23 -17.25
N TYR A 37 6.52 1.17 -16.80
CA TYR A 37 5.07 1.07 -16.87
C TYR A 37 4.36 2.09 -15.96
N PHE A 38 4.90 2.36 -14.77
CA PHE A 38 4.39 3.41 -13.88
C PHE A 38 4.45 4.79 -14.53
N GLY A 39 5.55 5.12 -15.24
CA GLY A 39 5.71 6.40 -15.92
C GLY A 39 4.70 6.67 -17.04
N ILE A 40 4.12 5.61 -17.62
CA ILE A 40 3.06 5.71 -18.63
C ILE A 40 1.65 5.46 -18.07
N LYS A 41 1.53 5.41 -16.73
CA LYS A 41 0.28 5.16 -15.98
C LYS A 41 -0.35 3.78 -16.23
N GLU A 42 0.45 2.81 -16.69
CA GLU A 42 0.03 1.40 -16.87
C GLU A 42 0.27 0.63 -15.57
N TYR A 43 -0.48 0.98 -14.53
CA TYR A 43 -0.21 0.52 -13.17
C TYR A 43 -0.41 -0.99 -12.96
N GLY A 44 -1.37 -1.60 -13.66
CA GLY A 44 -1.57 -3.06 -13.59
C GLY A 44 -0.35 -3.85 -14.09
N LEU A 45 0.31 -3.36 -15.14
CA LEU A 45 1.57 -3.94 -15.61
C LEU A 45 2.69 -3.65 -14.62
N ALA A 46 2.79 -2.43 -14.10
CA ALA A 46 3.80 -2.07 -13.09
C ALA A 46 3.72 -3.00 -11.86
N LYS A 47 2.51 -3.24 -11.34
CA LYS A 47 2.23 -4.17 -10.23
C LYS A 47 2.73 -5.58 -10.54
N ARG A 48 2.40 -6.13 -11.72
CA ARG A 48 2.83 -7.48 -12.11
C ARG A 48 4.36 -7.63 -12.11
N TYR A 49 5.07 -6.64 -12.63
CA TYR A 49 6.52 -6.69 -12.72
C TYR A 49 7.23 -6.46 -11.37
N ILE A 50 6.70 -5.59 -10.50
CA ILE A 50 7.28 -5.40 -9.16
C ILE A 50 7.01 -6.62 -8.26
N SER A 51 5.85 -7.28 -8.37
CA SER A 51 5.57 -8.55 -7.67
C SER A 51 6.51 -9.66 -8.13
N SER A 52 6.81 -9.74 -9.43
CA SER A 52 7.80 -10.70 -9.96
C SER A 52 9.22 -10.41 -9.49
N TYR A 53 9.55 -9.16 -9.18
CA TYR A 53 10.84 -8.79 -8.59
C TYR A 53 10.91 -9.19 -7.11
N LEU A 54 9.84 -8.89 -6.37
CA LEU A 54 9.71 -9.23 -4.97
C LEU A 54 9.75 -10.74 -4.72
N SER A 55 9.29 -11.59 -5.65
CA SER A 55 9.45 -13.05 -5.51
C SER A 55 10.90 -13.56 -5.56
N VAL A 56 11.86 -12.71 -5.95
CA VAL A 56 13.30 -13.00 -5.91
C VAL A 56 14.03 -12.18 -4.86
N ARG A 57 13.51 -10.97 -4.55
CA ARG A 57 14.06 -10.03 -3.56
C ARG A 57 12.97 -9.62 -2.57
N GLU A 58 12.49 -10.60 -1.82
CA GLU A 58 11.32 -10.48 -0.94
C GLU A 58 11.45 -9.39 0.12
N ARG A 59 12.68 -9.10 0.56
CA ARG A 59 12.96 -8.14 1.63
C ARG A 59 13.45 -6.77 1.15
N ASP A 60 13.38 -6.44 -0.14
CA ASP A 60 13.83 -5.12 -0.63
C ASP A 60 12.83 -4.01 -0.22
N PRO A 61 13.18 -3.14 0.75
CA PRO A 61 12.24 -2.14 1.27
C PRO A 61 11.85 -1.11 0.22
N ARG A 62 12.69 -0.89 -0.81
CA ARG A 62 12.39 0.05 -1.90
C ARG A 62 11.31 -0.50 -2.82
N ALA A 63 11.30 -1.82 -3.03
CA ALA A 63 10.30 -2.49 -3.87
C ALA A 63 8.92 -2.51 -3.20
N HIS A 64 8.91 -2.72 -1.88
CA HIS A 64 7.70 -2.59 -1.09
C HIS A 64 7.14 -1.16 -1.08
N ARG A 65 8.00 -0.15 -0.90
CA ARG A 65 7.60 1.26 -1.00
C ARG A 65 7.03 1.59 -2.38
N PHE A 66 7.70 1.14 -3.43
CA PHE A 66 7.29 1.40 -4.81
C PHE A 66 5.97 0.69 -5.17
N LEU A 67 5.74 -0.52 -4.64
CA LEU A 67 4.46 -1.21 -4.76
C LEU A 67 3.33 -0.40 -4.09
N GLY A 68 3.56 0.18 -2.91
CA GLY A 68 2.61 1.11 -2.27
C GLY A 68 2.26 2.31 -3.15
N GLN A 69 3.26 2.93 -3.78
CA GLN A 69 3.05 4.05 -4.71
C GLN A 69 2.25 3.67 -5.95
N ILE A 70 2.41 2.44 -6.45
CA ILE A 70 1.59 1.91 -7.57
C ILE A 70 0.12 1.80 -7.15
N TYR A 71 -0.16 1.33 -5.93
CA TYR A 71 -1.52 1.25 -5.41
C TYR A 71 -2.17 2.62 -5.19
N GLU A 72 -1.43 3.57 -4.60
CA GLU A 72 -1.89 4.96 -4.43
C GLU A 72 -2.24 5.59 -5.79
N ALA A 73 -1.41 5.39 -6.80
CA ALA A 73 -1.62 5.95 -8.13
C ALA A 73 -2.77 5.30 -8.93
N GLN A 74 -3.26 4.13 -8.49
CA GLN A 74 -4.40 3.46 -9.11
C GLN A 74 -5.77 3.97 -8.65
N ASP A 75 -5.84 4.90 -7.69
CA ASP A 75 -7.11 5.35 -7.06
C ASP A 75 -7.96 4.16 -6.53
N ASN A 76 -7.32 3.00 -6.34
CA ASN A 76 -7.90 1.83 -5.69
C ASN A 76 -7.51 1.88 -4.21
N THR A 77 -8.06 2.86 -3.50
CA THR A 77 -7.91 3.09 -2.06
C THR A 77 -8.20 1.81 -1.25
N GLU A 78 -9.10 0.95 -1.75
CA GLU A 78 -9.43 -0.37 -1.18
C GLU A 78 -8.31 -1.42 -1.29
N GLU A 79 -7.52 -1.45 -2.38
CA GLU A 79 -6.41 -2.41 -2.54
C GLU A 79 -5.12 -1.93 -1.85
N ALA A 80 -4.92 -0.61 -1.71
CA ALA A 80 -3.87 -0.05 -0.88
C ALA A 80 -4.04 -0.51 0.58
N VAL A 81 -5.26 -0.45 1.10
CA VAL A 81 -5.65 -1.04 2.40
C VAL A 81 -5.37 -2.54 2.44
N GLY A 82 -5.62 -3.28 1.35
CA GLY A 82 -5.28 -4.69 1.21
C GLY A 82 -3.79 -5.00 1.35
N CYS A 83 -2.91 -4.20 0.76
CA CYS A 83 -1.47 -4.40 0.89
C CYS A 83 -0.89 -3.97 2.25
N TYR A 84 -1.49 -2.98 2.92
CA TYR A 84 -1.19 -2.73 4.33
C TYR A 84 -1.71 -3.87 5.23
N LYS A 85 -2.89 -4.44 4.94
CA LYS A 85 -3.45 -5.64 5.61
C LYS A 85 -2.61 -6.90 5.42
N GLN A 86 -1.98 -7.07 4.25
CA GLN A 86 -1.15 -8.24 3.97
C GLN A 86 0.23 -8.13 4.66
N ARG A 87 0.77 -6.91 4.76
CA ARG A 87 1.95 -6.62 5.60
C ARG A 87 1.67 -6.81 7.10
N LEU A 88 0.40 -6.69 7.50
CA LEU A 88 -0.14 -6.98 8.84
C LEU A 88 -0.18 -8.48 9.17
N LEU A 89 -0.39 -9.34 8.18
CA LEU A 89 -0.45 -10.80 8.35
C LEU A 89 0.94 -11.44 8.36
N GLU A 90 1.95 -10.82 7.72
CA GLU A 90 3.34 -11.30 7.75
C GLU A 90 4.11 -10.89 9.00
N SER A 91 3.60 -9.91 9.76
CA SER A 91 4.16 -9.54 11.05
C SER A 91 3.30 -10.09 12.18
N GLU A 92 3.30 -11.42 12.33
CA GLU A 92 2.74 -12.09 13.50
C GLU A 92 3.61 -11.83 14.74
N GLY A 93 3.53 -10.61 15.27
CA GLY A 93 4.20 -10.18 16.49
C GLY A 93 3.65 -8.83 16.94
N GLU A 94 3.61 -8.60 18.25
CA GLU A 94 3.20 -7.31 18.84
C GLU A 94 4.03 -6.15 18.27
N ASP A 95 5.33 -6.37 17.98
CA ASP A 95 6.25 -5.35 17.47
C ASP A 95 5.84 -4.69 16.15
N GLY A 96 5.39 -5.47 15.15
CA GLY A 96 4.99 -4.88 13.87
C GLY A 96 3.64 -4.18 13.93
N ARG A 97 2.78 -4.59 14.88
CA ARG A 97 1.50 -3.92 15.14
C ARG A 97 1.72 -2.61 15.87
N ASP A 98 2.63 -2.57 16.85
CA ASP A 98 2.99 -1.35 17.56
C ASP A 98 3.69 -0.33 16.66
N GLN A 99 4.58 -0.77 15.76
CA GLN A 99 5.14 0.12 14.73
C GLN A 99 4.06 0.72 13.82
N LEU A 100 3.05 -0.07 13.45
CA LEU A 100 1.95 0.43 12.65
C LEU A 100 1.06 1.41 13.41
N LEU A 101 0.76 1.11 14.68
CA LEU A 101 0.03 2.03 15.56
C LEU A 101 0.75 3.37 15.66
N ASP A 102 2.07 3.38 15.77
CA ASP A 102 2.88 4.60 15.85
C ASP A 102 2.82 5.43 14.56
N VAL A 103 2.90 4.78 13.40
CA VAL A 103 2.76 5.44 12.10
C VAL A 103 1.36 6.04 11.93
N ILE A 104 0.29 5.28 12.22
CA ILE A 104 -1.09 5.77 12.09
C ILE A 104 -1.33 6.94 13.04
N ARG A 105 -0.85 6.85 14.30
CA ARG A 105 -0.95 7.94 15.28
C ARG A 105 -0.18 9.19 14.87
N THR A 106 0.98 9.03 14.25
CA THR A 106 1.77 10.15 13.75
C THR A 106 1.06 10.87 12.60
N GLU A 107 0.47 10.12 11.68
CA GLU A 107 -0.28 10.70 10.56
C GLU A 107 -1.59 11.36 11.05
N LEU A 108 -2.27 10.78 12.05
CA LEU A 108 -3.42 11.39 12.72
C LEU A 108 -3.09 12.72 13.39
N ARG A 109 -1.86 12.90 13.91
CA ARG A 109 -1.42 14.20 14.42
C ARG A 109 -1.26 15.24 13.31
N ALA A 110 -0.86 14.81 12.12
CA ALA A 110 -0.78 15.69 10.96
C ALA A 110 -2.15 16.00 10.35
N ARG A 111 -3.10 15.07 10.46
CA ARG A 111 -4.46 15.15 9.91
C ARG A 111 -5.50 14.63 10.92
N PRO A 112 -5.87 15.43 11.93
CA PRO A 112 -6.77 14.98 12.99
C PRO A 112 -8.20 14.75 12.49
N ASP A 113 -8.57 15.38 11.38
CA ASP A 113 -9.91 15.38 10.80
C ASP A 113 -10.13 14.28 9.75
N ASP A 114 -9.17 13.36 9.59
CA ASP A 114 -9.20 12.30 8.59
C ASP A 114 -9.94 11.05 9.14
N PRO A 115 -11.17 10.76 8.68
CA PRO A 115 -11.96 9.64 9.18
C PRO A 115 -11.35 8.29 8.81
N ASP A 116 -10.68 8.16 7.66
CA ASP A 116 -10.05 6.91 7.21
C ASP A 116 -8.93 6.47 8.14
N LEU A 117 -8.13 7.42 8.64
CA LEU A 117 -7.07 7.13 9.60
C LEU A 117 -7.62 6.65 10.95
N ASN A 118 -8.70 7.28 11.43
CA ASN A 118 -9.38 6.84 12.64
C ASN A 118 -9.97 5.42 12.46
N ILE A 119 -10.65 5.15 11.34
CA ILE A 119 -11.19 3.81 11.01
C ILE A 119 -10.08 2.76 11.00
N ARG A 120 -8.93 3.09 10.37
CA ARG A 120 -7.76 2.21 10.34
C ARG A 120 -7.22 1.91 11.73
N LEU A 121 -7.16 2.90 12.62
CA LEU A 121 -6.66 2.71 13.97
C LEU A 121 -7.58 1.75 14.76
N VAL A 122 -8.89 1.94 14.67
CA VAL A 122 -9.90 1.06 15.28
C VAL A 122 -9.80 -0.37 14.74
N ALA A 123 -9.61 -0.54 13.43
CA ALA A 123 -9.45 -1.84 12.81
C ALA A 123 -8.21 -2.58 13.34
N VAL A 124 -7.09 -1.89 13.56
CA VAL A 124 -5.85 -2.46 14.13
C VAL A 124 -6.05 -2.86 15.60
N TYR A 125 -6.76 -2.06 16.40
CA TYR A 125 -7.09 -2.44 17.77
C TYR A 125 -7.97 -3.68 17.84
N ARG A 126 -9.00 -3.75 16.98
CA ARG A 126 -9.92 -4.88 16.90
C ARG A 126 -9.23 -6.17 16.47
N SER A 127 -8.35 -6.12 15.46
CA SER A 127 -7.57 -7.29 15.03
C SER A 127 -6.56 -7.77 16.08
N SER A 128 -6.13 -6.87 16.98
CA SER A 128 -5.20 -7.17 18.07
C SER A 128 -5.91 -7.58 19.37
N ASN A 129 -7.23 -7.76 19.35
CA ASN A 129 -8.08 -8.00 20.53
C ASN A 129 -7.97 -6.91 21.63
N ARG A 130 -7.45 -5.73 21.27
CA ARG A 130 -7.31 -4.55 22.14
C ARG A 130 -8.60 -3.74 22.15
N LEU A 131 -9.71 -4.41 22.48
CA LEU A 131 -11.06 -3.84 22.36
C LEU A 131 -11.28 -2.61 23.26
N ARG A 132 -10.61 -2.53 24.42
CA ARG A 132 -10.67 -1.35 25.29
C ARG A 132 -10.07 -0.11 24.63
N ASP A 133 -8.93 -0.27 23.97
CA ASP A 133 -8.26 0.84 23.28
C ASP A 133 -9.06 1.30 22.06
N ALA A 134 -9.72 0.37 21.36
CA ALA A 134 -10.64 0.68 20.27
C ALA A 134 -11.80 1.57 20.75
N VAL A 135 -12.48 1.17 21.84
CA VAL A 135 -13.63 1.90 22.38
C VAL A 135 -13.23 3.29 22.89
N LEU A 136 -12.11 3.39 23.62
CA LEU A 136 -11.60 4.68 24.10
C LEU A 136 -11.30 5.62 22.93
N HIS A 137 -10.65 5.11 21.89
CA HIS A 137 -10.31 5.92 20.72
C HIS A 137 -11.56 6.38 19.96
N CYS A 138 -12.58 5.52 19.79
CA CYS A 138 -13.85 5.94 19.17
C CYS A 138 -14.51 7.08 19.95
N GLN A 139 -14.58 6.97 21.28
CA GLN A 139 -15.15 8.00 22.15
C GLN A 139 -14.39 9.33 22.12
N GLU A 140 -13.08 9.31 21.90
CA GLU A 140 -12.27 10.52 21.71
C GLU A 140 -12.48 11.10 20.31
N ALA A 141 -12.47 10.26 19.27
CA ALA A 141 -12.67 10.68 17.89
C ALA A 141 -14.06 11.30 17.68
N GLU A 142 -15.12 10.77 18.28
CA GLU A 142 -16.48 11.31 18.25
C GLU A 142 -16.60 12.71 18.88
N LYS A 143 -15.74 13.05 19.85
CA LYS A 143 -15.71 14.41 20.44
C LYS A 143 -15.07 15.42 19.47
N THR A 144 -14.31 14.94 18.50
CA THR A 144 -13.71 15.75 17.45
C THR A 144 -14.76 15.97 16.35
N ARG A 145 -15.23 17.21 16.25
CA ARG A 145 -16.34 17.66 15.40
C ARG A 145 -16.18 17.38 13.89
N ALA A 146 -15.04 16.84 13.45
CA ALA A 146 -14.71 16.53 12.07
C ALA A 146 -15.10 15.11 11.62
N VAL A 147 -15.19 14.15 12.55
CA VAL A 147 -15.46 12.74 12.21
C VAL A 147 -16.96 12.42 12.22
N GLU A 148 -17.74 13.22 12.96
CA GLU A 148 -19.20 13.08 13.13
C GLU A 148 -19.98 13.28 11.82
N SER A 149 -19.43 14.02 10.85
CA SER A 149 -20.03 14.23 9.53
C SER A 149 -19.66 13.16 8.48
N SER A 150 -18.77 12.22 8.81
CA SER A 150 -18.32 11.20 7.85
C SER A 150 -19.18 9.93 7.94
N LEU A 151 -19.84 9.59 6.83
CA LEU A 151 -20.65 8.37 6.68
C LEU A 151 -19.85 7.08 6.90
N GLU A 152 -18.55 7.11 6.60
CA GLU A 152 -17.65 5.96 6.73
C GLU A 152 -17.30 5.70 8.20
N TRP A 153 -17.23 6.75 9.03
CA TRP A 153 -16.98 6.64 10.46
C TRP A 153 -18.16 6.02 11.22
N CYS A 154 -19.38 6.45 10.90
CA CYS A 154 -20.62 5.91 11.50
C CYS A 154 -20.81 4.40 11.29
N SER A 155 -20.10 3.80 10.34
CA SER A 155 -20.15 2.36 10.09
C SER A 155 -19.20 1.55 10.99
N VAL A 156 -18.32 2.22 11.74
CA VAL A 156 -17.21 1.61 12.50
C VAL A 156 -17.25 2.00 13.99
N SER A 157 -17.83 3.15 14.33
CA SER A 157 -18.22 3.55 15.69
C SER A 157 -19.38 2.71 16.23
#